data_AF-X1DYK4-F1
#
_entry.id   AF-X1DYK4-F1
#
_cell.length_a   1.000
_cell.length_b   1.000
_cell.length_c   1.000
_cell.angle_alpha   90.00
_cell.angle_beta   90.00
_cell.angle_gamma   90.00
#
_symmetry.space_group_name_H-M   'P 1'
#
loop_
_entity.id
_entity.type
_entity.pdbx_description
1 polymer ?
#
loop_
_entity_poly.entity_id
_entity_poly.type
_entity_poly.pdbx_seq_one_letter_code
_entity_poly.pdbx_strand_id
1 'polypeptide(L)' 'MATKLFVLLASGDRDVALEVGLFYPLTVAKEKWMDEVKVIIFGPSEKL' A
#
# COMPACT_ATOMS: atom_id res chain seq x y z
N MET A 1 -5.16 -8.57 -17.98
CA MET A 1 -5.57 -8.29 -16.58
C MET A 1 -4.29 -8.04 -15.80
N ALA A 2 -4.25 -7.06 -14.89
CA ALA A 2 -3.05 -6.78 -14.12
C ALA A 2 -2.80 -7.89 -13.08
N THR A 3 -1.55 -8.30 -12.90
CA THR A 3 -1.17 -9.37 -11.95
C THR A 3 -0.27 -8.88 -10.83
N LYS A 4 0.10 -7.59 -10.83
CA LYS A 4 1.04 -7.00 -9.87
C LYS A 4 0.51 -5.68 -9.33
N LEU A 5 0.68 -5.47 -8.03
CA LEU A 5 0.40 -4.23 -7.33
C LEU A 5 1.70 -3.62 -6.80
N PHE A 6 1.91 -2.36 -7.12
CA PHE A 6 2.96 -1.54 -6.54
C PHE A 6 2.34 -0.31 -5.88
N VAL A 7 2.66 -0.07 -4.62
CA VAL A 7 2.21 1.10 -3.86
C VAL A 7 3.44 1.83 -3.33
N LEU A 8 3.56 3.11 -3.69
CA LEU A 8 4.47 4.04 -3.04
C LEU A 8 3.65 4.85 -2.05
N LEU A 9 3.79 4.53 -0.76
CA LEU A 9 3.18 5.29 0.30
C LEU A 9 4.13 6.43 0.66
N ALA A 10 3.73 7.66 0.32
CA ALA A 10 4.49 8.88 0.60
C ALA A 10 3.69 9.97 1.32
N SER A 11 2.42 9.70 1.64
CA SER A 11 1.58 10.66 2.35
C SER A 11 1.98 10.77 3.82
N GLY A 12 2.07 12.01 4.33
CA GLY A 12 2.23 12.29 5.77
C GLY A 12 0.89 12.41 6.49
N ASP A 13 -0.22 12.25 5.77
CA ASP A 13 -1.54 12.18 6.37
C ASP A 13 -1.79 10.76 6.91
N ARG A 14 -2.02 10.69 8.23
CA ARG A 14 -2.19 9.43 8.96
C ARG A 14 -3.38 8.62 8.46
N ASP A 15 -4.50 9.26 8.18
CA ASP A 15 -5.73 8.56 7.79
C ASP A 15 -5.59 8.04 6.37
N VAL A 16 -4.98 8.83 5.47
CA VAL A 16 -4.66 8.35 4.11
C VAL A 16 -3.70 7.16 4.16
N ALA A 17 -2.67 7.22 5.01
CA ALA A 17 -1.67 6.16 5.10
C ALA A 17 -2.27 4.85 5.65
N LEU A 18 -3.05 4.92 6.72
CA LEU A 18 -3.58 3.74 7.41
C LEU A 18 -4.83 3.18 6.73
N GLU A 19 -5.79 4.03 6.36
CA GLU A 19 -7.11 3.58 5.88
C GLU A 19 -7.10 3.24 4.39
N VAL A 20 -6.18 3.81 3.61
CA VAL A 20 -6.13 3.60 2.15
C VAL A 20 -4.80 3.02 1.72
N GLY A 21 -3.70 3.65 2.13
CA GLY A 21 -2.34 3.34 1.70
C GLY A 21 -1.89 1.93 2.08
N LEU A 22 -2.33 1.42 3.23
CA LEU A 22 -2.02 0.07 3.70
C LEU A 22 -3.20 -0.90 3.53
N PHE A 23 -4.44 -0.45 3.72
CA PHE A 23 -5.61 -1.34 3.70
C PHE A 23 -5.76 -2.11 2.39
N TYR A 24 -5.68 -1.41 1.25
CA TYR A 24 -5.85 -2.04 -0.06
C TYR A 24 -4.73 -3.05 -0.39
N PRO A 25 -3.43 -2.71 -0.33
CA PRO A 25 -2.37 -3.69 -0.62
C PRO A 25 -2.37 -4.88 0.35
N LEU A 26 -2.73 -4.68 1.62
CA LEU A 26 -2.89 -5.78 2.57
C LEU A 26 -4.03 -6.71 2.17
N THR A 27 -5.18 -6.16 1.78
CA THR A 27 -6.32 -6.94 1.31
C THR A 27 -5.98 -7.71 0.04
N VAL A 28 -5.36 -7.05 -0.96
CA VAL A 28 -4.94 -7.68 -2.21
C VAL A 28 -4.00 -8.86 -1.96
N ALA A 29 -3.04 -8.70 -1.04
CA ALA A 29 -2.11 -9.76 -0.66
C ALA A 29 -2.82 -10.91 0.08
N LYS A 30 -3.73 -10.59 1.02
CA LYS A 30 -4.47 -11.56 1.82
C LYS A 30 -5.42 -12.41 0.97
N GLU A 31 -6.18 -11.77 0.10
CA GLU A 31 -7.20 -12.40 -0.73
C GLU A 31 -6.63 -12.95 -2.06
N LYS A 32 -5.32 -12.78 -2.29
CA LYS A 32 -4.59 -13.24 -3.48
C LYS A 32 -5.23 -12.75 -4.79
N TRP A 33 -5.66 -11.49 -4.81
CA TRP A 33 -6.22 -10.87 -6.02
C TRP A 33 -5.15 -10.63 -7.08
N MET A 34 -3.88 -10.55 -6.68
CA MET A 34 -2.71 -10.37 -7.55
C MET A 34 -1.56 -11.28 -7.08
N ASP A 35 -0.66 -11.62 -8.01
CA ASP A 35 0.46 -12.54 -7.77
C ASP A 35 1.58 -11.89 -6.93
N GLU A 36 1.85 -10.60 -7.18
CA GLU A 36 2.89 -9.84 -6.48
C GLU A 36 2.32 -8.53 -5.94
N VAL A 37 2.56 -8.27 -4.65
CA VAL A 37 2.24 -6.99 -4.01
C VAL A 37 3.51 -6.43 -3.38
N LYS A 38 3.87 -5.19 -3.74
CA LYS A 38 5.02 -4.48 -3.18
C LYS A 38 4.59 -3.11 -2.69
N VAL A 39 4.87 -2.83 -1.42
CA VAL A 39 4.64 -1.52 -0.80
C VAL A 39 5.99 -0.95 -0.41
N ILE A 40 6.26 0.29 -0.82
CA ILE A 40 7.41 1.08 -0.41
C ILE A 40 6.89 2.24 0.43
N ILE A 41 7.40 2.36 1.65
CA ILE A 41 7.16 3.51 2.53
C ILE A 41 8.34 4.46 2.32
N PHE A 42 8.06 5.69 1.90
CA PHE A 42 9.12 6.65 1.59
C PHE A 42 8.63 8.10 1.72
N GLY A 43 9.43 8.97 2.34
CA GLY A 43 9.12 10.38 2.49
C GLY A 43 8.31 10.66 3.77
N PRO A 44 7.31 11.57 3.75
CA PRO A 44 6.56 11.96 4.94
C PRO A 44 5.97 10.79 5.75
N SER A 45 5.57 9.71 5.08
CA SER A 45 5.02 8.51 5.72
C SER A 45 6.01 7.73 6.59
N GLU A 46 7.33 7.94 6.43
CA GLU A 46 8.36 7.27 7.25
C GLU A 46 8.35 7.76 8.70
N LYS A 47 7.63 8.85 8.98
CA LYS A 47 7.53 9.47 10.30
C LYS A 47 6.15 9.29 10.96
N LEU A 48 5.26 8.53 10.33
CA LEU A 48 3.96 8.14 10.86
C LEU A 48 4.08 6.91 11.77
#